data_AF-A0A535D8B0-F1
#
_entry.id   AF-A0A535D8B0-F1
#
_cell.length_a   1.000
_cell.length_b   1.000
_cell.length_c   1.000
_cell.angle_alpha   90.00
_cell.angle_beta   90.00
_cell.angle_gamma   90.00
#
_symmetry.space_group_name_H-M   'P 1'
#
loop_
_entity.id
_entity.type
_entity.pdbx_description
1 polymer ?
#
loop_
_entity_poly.entity_id
_entity_poly.type
_entity_poly.pdbx_seq_one_letter_code
_entity_poly.pdbx_strand_id
1 'polypeptide(L)'
;MQAVRAVQTSPSAVVLLKHLDRSQLSALAYARAVSNDVSAVHVDTGRLETLRIRERWRRGDDGIRLDVVAEGSPRERILAYLQRRAAAREPLVVIVPTVMPRVRWLYPLVNLDTLSLVRAISRMGITVTTAPYPL
;
A
#
# COMPACT_ATOMS: atom_id res chain seq x y z
N MET A 1 -22.87 30.24 -12.08
CA MET A 1 -21.82 29.19 -11.99
C MET A 1 -21.33 29.15 -10.56
N GLN A 2 -21.72 28.13 -9.78
CA GLN A 2 -21.19 27.95 -8.42
C GLN A 2 -19.75 27.44 -8.52
N ALA A 3 -18.82 28.14 -7.86
CA ALA A 3 -17.47 27.64 -7.66
C ALA A 3 -17.56 26.38 -6.79
N VAL A 4 -17.14 25.24 -7.33
CA VAL A 4 -16.92 24.03 -6.55
C VAL A 4 -15.84 24.37 -5.53
N ARG A 5 -16.25 24.63 -4.29
CA ARG A 5 -15.33 24.78 -3.18
C ARG A 5 -14.70 23.41 -2.98
N ALA A 6 -13.51 23.19 -3.54
CA ALA A 6 -12.77 21.96 -3.34
C ALA A 6 -12.57 21.81 -1.83
N VAL A 7 -13.28 20.86 -1.24
CA VAL A 7 -12.92 20.34 0.08
C VAL A 7 -11.55 19.71 -0.14
N GLN A 8 -10.50 20.46 0.18
CA GLN A 8 -9.11 19.99 0.12
C GLN A 8 -8.88 19.05 1.32
N THR A 9 -9.54 17.91 1.35
CA THR A 9 -9.10 16.80 2.19
C THR A 9 -7.96 16.12 1.46
N SER A 10 -6.75 16.19 2.03
CA SER A 10 -5.65 15.35 1.55
C SER A 10 -6.11 13.89 1.66
N PRO A 11 -6.05 13.08 0.59
CA PRO A 11 -6.52 11.70 0.66
C PRO A 11 -5.66 10.91 1.65
N SER A 12 -6.26 10.05 2.46
CA SER A 12 -5.48 9.08 3.24
C SER A 12 -4.77 8.12 2.28
N ALA A 13 -3.51 7.81 2.56
CA ALA A 13 -2.71 6.89 1.77
C ALA A 13 -2.42 5.61 2.55
N VAL A 14 -2.62 4.47 1.90
CA VAL A 14 -2.27 3.15 2.44
C VAL A 14 -1.18 2.53 1.58
N VAL A 15 -0.04 2.18 2.17
CA VAL A 15 1.05 1.46 1.48
C VAL A 15 1.02 -0.01 1.85
N LEU A 16 0.95 -0.89 0.85
CA LEU A 16 0.97 -2.34 1.10
C LEU A 16 2.39 -2.86 1.32
N LEU A 17 2.61 -3.54 2.44
CA LEU A 17 3.89 -4.09 2.85
C LEU A 17 3.93 -5.63 2.82
N LYS A 18 4.80 -6.20 1.97
CA LYS A 18 5.27 -7.59 2.04
C LYS A 18 6.49 -7.77 2.96
N HIS A 19 7.69 -7.27 2.64
CA HIS A 19 8.96 -7.70 3.29
C HIS A 19 9.81 -6.59 3.96
N LEU A 20 9.42 -5.33 3.78
CA LEU A 20 10.15 -4.09 4.09
C LEU A 20 11.53 -3.98 3.41
N ASP A 21 11.56 -3.98 2.09
CA ASP A 21 12.76 -3.75 1.27
C ASP A 21 12.87 -2.30 0.72
N ARG A 22 13.85 -2.03 -0.15
CA ARG A 22 14.08 -0.71 -0.74
C ARG A 22 12.92 -0.21 -1.62
N SER A 23 12.26 -1.10 -2.36
CA SER A 23 11.08 -0.74 -3.16
C SER A 23 9.97 -0.22 -2.25
N GLN A 24 9.79 -0.86 -1.11
CA GLN A 24 8.72 -0.50 -0.18
C GLN A 24 9.03 0.75 0.64
N LEU A 25 10.30 0.95 1.02
CA LEU A 25 10.74 2.22 1.61
C LEU A 25 10.58 3.38 0.62
N SER A 26 10.91 3.18 -0.65
CA SER A 26 10.66 4.17 -1.70
C SER A 26 9.18 4.47 -1.89
N ALA A 27 8.32 3.44 -1.81
CA ALA A 27 6.87 3.62 -1.89
C ALA A 27 6.31 4.38 -0.67
N LEU A 28 6.85 4.16 0.53
CA LEU A 28 6.50 4.95 1.72
C LEU A 28 6.92 6.41 1.58
N ALA A 29 8.13 6.67 1.09
CA ALA A 29 8.59 8.03 0.80
C ALA A 29 7.68 8.73 -0.24
N TYR A 30 7.30 8.02 -1.30
CA TYR A 30 6.33 8.52 -2.28
C TYR A 30 4.98 8.81 -1.64
N ALA A 31 4.47 7.93 -0.78
CA ALA A 31 3.21 8.12 -0.07
C ALA A 31 3.20 9.39 0.78
N ARG A 32 4.29 9.67 1.51
CA ARG A 32 4.44 10.90 2.31
C ARG A 32 4.46 12.17 1.47
N ALA A 33 4.96 12.09 0.24
CA ALA A 33 4.96 13.23 -0.68
C ALA A 33 3.55 13.55 -1.21
N VAL A 34 2.64 12.55 -1.22
CA VAL A 34 1.29 12.67 -1.78
C VAL A 34 0.22 12.88 -0.69
N SER A 35 0.48 12.46 0.54
CA SER A 35 -0.48 12.54 1.65
C SER A 35 0.19 12.83 3.00
N ASN A 36 -0.52 13.57 3.84
CA ASN A 36 -0.18 13.81 5.24
C ASN A 36 -0.71 12.72 6.19
N ASP A 37 -1.63 11.87 5.75
CA ASP A 37 -2.15 10.72 6.50
C ASP A 37 -1.74 9.42 5.79
N VAL A 38 -0.60 8.88 6.19
CA VAL A 38 -0.03 7.65 5.63
C VAL A 38 -0.10 6.53 6.66
N SER A 39 -0.67 5.40 6.27
CA SER A 39 -0.52 4.15 7.00
C SER A 39 0.12 3.06 6.13
N ALA A 40 0.88 2.20 6.77
CA ALA A 40 1.47 1.02 6.16
C ALA A 40 0.69 -0.21 6.59
N VAL A 41 0.37 -1.11 5.66
CA VAL A 41 -0.40 -2.32 5.95
C VAL A 41 0.42 -3.54 5.59
N HIS A 42 0.74 -4.37 6.57
CA HIS A 42 1.35 -5.68 6.36
C HIS A 42 0.33 -6.78 6.64
N VAL A 43 0.28 -7.80 5.80
CA VAL A 43 -0.47 -9.02 6.11
C VAL A 43 0.49 -10.05 6.64
N ASP A 44 0.14 -10.63 7.78
CA ASP A 44 0.93 -11.70 8.38
C ASP A 44 0.96 -12.93 7.46
N THR A 45 2.07 -13.10 6.75
CA THR A 45 2.41 -14.27 5.93
C THR A 45 3.21 -15.32 6.70
N GLY A 46 3.48 -15.07 7.98
CA GLY A 46 4.21 -15.97 8.87
C GLY A 46 4.80 -15.23 10.08
N ARG A 47 4.72 -15.87 11.25
CA ARG A 47 5.12 -15.28 12.54
C ARG A 47 6.52 -14.65 12.54
N LEU A 48 7.50 -15.29 11.88
CA LEU A 48 8.89 -14.78 11.83
C LEU A 48 9.04 -13.51 10.98
N GLU A 49 8.34 -13.44 9.86
CA GLU A 49 8.40 -12.29 8.95
C GLU A 49 7.74 -11.07 9.58
N THR A 50 6.54 -11.26 10.15
CA THR A 50 5.81 -10.23 10.87
C THR A 50 6.63 -9.66 12.02
N LEU A 51 7.33 -10.51 12.78
CA LEU A 51 8.24 -10.06 13.83
C LEU A 51 9.40 -9.22 13.28
N ARG A 52 10.02 -9.64 12.17
CA ARG A 52 11.09 -8.86 11.52
C ARG A 52 10.61 -7.47 11.08
N ILE A 53 9.43 -7.39 10.48
CA ILE A 53 8.85 -6.12 10.03
C ILE A 53 8.53 -5.24 11.23
N ARG A 54 7.88 -5.76 12.27
CA ARG A 54 7.61 -5.01 13.50
C ARG A 54 8.89 -4.49 14.16
N GLU A 55 9.92 -5.31 14.22
CA GLU A 55 11.21 -4.93 14.80
C GLU A 55 11.91 -3.82 14.00
N ARG A 56 11.90 -3.93 12.66
CA ARG A 56 12.45 -2.89 11.79
C ARG A 56 11.62 -1.61 11.85
N TRP A 57 10.29 -1.75 11.93
CA TRP A 57 9.37 -0.61 12.04
C TRP A 57 9.55 0.13 13.36
N ARG A 58 9.68 -0.58 14.49
CA ARG A 58 9.94 0.04 15.80
C ARG A 58 11.27 0.81 15.85
N ARG A 59 12.25 0.38 15.08
CA ARG A 59 13.55 1.06 14.97
C ARG A 59 13.51 2.27 14.04
N GLY A 60 12.55 2.34 13.13
CA GLY A 60 12.34 3.50 12.26
C GLY A 60 11.36 4.48 12.89
N ASP A 61 11.79 5.71 13.15
CA ASP A 61 10.90 6.77 13.61
C ASP A 61 10.44 7.62 12.42
N ASP A 62 9.51 7.08 11.64
CA ASP A 62 8.92 7.77 10.50
C ASP A 62 7.55 8.37 10.82
N GLY A 63 6.99 8.15 12.01
CA GLY A 63 5.63 8.57 12.37
C GLY A 63 4.51 7.90 11.56
N ILE A 64 4.84 6.95 10.66
CA ILE A 64 3.87 6.18 9.88
C ILE A 64 3.34 5.03 10.73
N ARG A 65 2.02 4.94 10.87
CA ARG A 65 1.36 3.83 11.56
C ARG A 65 1.49 2.54 10.75
N LEU A 66 1.93 1.45 11.40
CA LEU A 66 1.90 0.10 10.83
C LEU A 66 0.68 -0.67 11.32
N ASP A 67 -0.21 -1.01 10.40
CA ASP A 67 -1.31 -1.95 10.62
C ASP A 67 -0.88 -3.36 10.19
N VAL A 68 -0.90 -4.30 11.14
CA VAL A 68 -0.66 -5.72 10.84
C VAL A 68 -1.99 -6.46 10.82
N VAL A 69 -2.38 -6.95 9.66
CA VAL A 69 -3.60 -7.75 9.48
C VAL A 69 -3.25 -9.22 9.68
N ALA A 70 -3.83 -9.85 10.70
CA ALA A 70 -3.55 -11.23 11.10
C ALA A 70 -4.28 -12.29 10.24
N GLU A 71 -3.81 -13.53 10.40
CA GLU A 71 -4.25 -14.85 9.90
C GLU A 71 -5.33 -14.92 8.81
N GLY A 72 -5.03 -15.67 7.74
CA GLY A 72 -5.93 -16.00 6.64
C GLY A 72 -5.27 -15.80 5.28
N SER A 73 -6.05 -15.87 4.20
CA SER A 73 -5.57 -15.57 2.85
C SER A 73 -5.13 -14.10 2.75
N PRO A 74 -3.85 -13.79 2.45
CA PRO A 74 -3.36 -12.41 2.47
C PRO A 74 -4.16 -11.47 1.59
N ARG A 75 -4.56 -11.95 0.40
CA ARG A 75 -5.35 -11.19 -0.55
C ARG A 75 -6.71 -10.78 0.02
N GLU A 76 -7.47 -11.74 0.56
CA GLU A 76 -8.81 -11.48 1.12
C GLU A 76 -8.75 -10.52 2.30
N ARG A 77 -7.74 -10.67 3.16
CA ARG A 77 -7.51 -9.81 4.31
C ARG A 77 -7.19 -8.36 3.91
N ILE A 78 -6.36 -8.15 2.89
CA ILE A 78 -6.11 -6.80 2.34
C ILE A 78 -7.39 -6.20 1.81
N LEU A 79 -8.14 -6.94 0.97
CA LEU A 79 -9.36 -6.43 0.37
C LEU A 79 -10.39 -6.06 1.44
N ALA A 80 -10.59 -6.91 2.45
CA ALA A 80 -11.49 -6.62 3.57
C ALA A 80 -11.02 -5.41 4.40
N TYR A 81 -9.72 -5.28 4.66
CA TYR A 81 -9.16 -4.10 5.35
C TYR A 81 -9.42 -2.82 4.55
N LEU A 82 -9.11 -2.83 3.25
CA LEU A 82 -9.29 -1.68 2.37
C LEU A 82 -10.75 -1.30 2.21
N GLN A 83 -11.65 -2.29 2.14
CA GLN A 83 -13.10 -2.05 2.10
C GLN A 83 -13.59 -1.32 3.36
N ARG A 84 -13.14 -1.74 4.55
CA ARG A 84 -13.48 -1.07 5.80
C ARG A 84 -12.94 0.36 5.86
N ARG A 85 -11.71 0.60 5.39
CA ARG A 85 -11.14 1.95 5.31
C ARG A 85 -11.91 2.83 4.32
N ALA A 86 -12.24 2.31 3.15
CA ALA A 86 -13.02 3.03 2.14
C ALA A 86 -14.46 3.35 2.60
N ALA A 87 -15.06 2.50 3.45
CA ALA A 87 -16.39 2.73 4.02
C ALA A 87 -16.48 3.96 4.93
N ALA A 88 -15.35 4.47 5.44
CA ALA A 88 -15.29 5.71 6.23
C ALA A 88 -15.61 6.98 5.41
N ARG A 89 -15.82 6.84 4.08
CA ARG A 89 -16.16 7.93 3.14
C ARG A 89 -15.09 9.02 2.99
N GLU A 90 -13.87 8.74 3.44
CA GLU A 90 -12.71 9.58 3.18
C GLU A 90 -12.01 9.12 1.89
N PRO A 91 -11.44 10.05 1.09
CA PRO A 91 -10.68 9.68 -0.09
C PRO A 91 -9.48 8.79 0.29
N LEU A 92 -9.47 7.55 -0.22
CA LEU A 92 -8.42 6.57 0.05
C LEU A 92 -7.62 6.28 -1.23
N VAL A 93 -6.31 6.41 -1.14
CA VAL A 93 -5.36 6.01 -2.18
C VAL A 93 -4.52 4.84 -1.67
N VAL A 94 -4.50 3.75 -2.44
CA VAL A 94 -3.68 2.58 -2.14
C VAL A 94 -2.45 2.59 -3.02
N ILE A 95 -1.28 2.59 -2.39
CA ILE A 95 0.02 2.57 -3.06
C ILE A 95 0.58 1.16 -2.94
N VAL A 96 0.82 0.53 -4.08
CA VAL A 96 1.34 -0.84 -4.13
C VAL A 96 2.77 -0.82 -4.69
N PRO A 97 3.79 -1.19 -3.91
CA PRO A 97 5.16 -1.27 -4.40
C PRO A 97 5.27 -2.28 -5.56
N THR A 98 5.94 -1.88 -6.64
CA THR A 98 6.28 -2.77 -7.76
C THR A 98 7.77 -2.71 -8.07
N VAL A 99 8.26 -3.77 -8.69
CA VAL A 99 9.65 -3.86 -9.12
C VAL A 99 9.72 -3.64 -10.63
N MET A 100 10.60 -2.74 -11.06
CA MET A 100 10.86 -2.46 -12.47
C MET A 100 12.12 -3.24 -12.91
N PRO A 101 11.96 -4.38 -13.60
CA PRO A 101 13.10 -5.12 -14.12
C PRO A 101 13.79 -4.33 -15.23
N ARG A 102 15.11 -4.55 -15.41
CA ARG A 102 15.87 -4.00 -16.56
C ARG A 102 15.22 -4.34 -17.90
N VAL A 103 14.67 -5.54 -17.99
CA VAL A 103 14.00 -6.08 -19.16
C VAL A 103 12.49 -5.88 -19.00
N ARG A 104 11.93 -4.83 -19.62
CA ARG A 104 10.55 -4.34 -19.34
C ARG A 104 9.43 -5.36 -19.61
N TRP A 105 9.58 -6.26 -20.59
CA TRP A 105 8.55 -7.28 -20.87
C TRP A 105 8.41 -8.33 -19.75
N LEU A 106 9.39 -8.42 -18.85
CA LEU A 106 9.30 -9.26 -17.64
C LEU A 106 8.48 -8.59 -16.53
N TYR A 107 8.12 -7.30 -16.65
CA TYR A 107 7.34 -6.59 -15.63
C TYR A 107 6.08 -7.34 -15.15
N PRO A 108 5.18 -7.84 -16.03
CA PRO A 108 4.00 -8.59 -15.59
C PRO A 108 4.35 -9.92 -14.92
N LEU A 109 5.47 -10.54 -15.28
CA LEU A 109 5.91 -11.80 -14.69
C LEU A 109 6.45 -11.59 -13.27
N VAL A 110 7.27 -10.56 -13.08
CA VAL A 110 7.87 -10.20 -11.79
C VAL A 110 6.80 -9.69 -10.80
N ASN A 111 5.75 -9.02 -11.31
CA ASN A 111 4.74 -8.37 -10.47
C ASN A 111 3.36 -9.06 -10.55
N LEU A 112 3.29 -10.34 -10.91
CA LEU A 112 2.02 -11.02 -11.18
C LEU A 112 1.02 -10.92 -10.01
N ASP A 113 1.46 -11.26 -8.80
CA ASP A 113 0.66 -11.17 -7.58
C ASP A 113 0.17 -9.74 -7.33
N THR A 114 1.09 -8.78 -7.46
CA THR A 114 0.81 -7.36 -7.24
C THR A 114 -0.21 -6.83 -8.24
N LEU A 115 -0.08 -7.14 -9.53
CA LEU A 115 -1.02 -6.73 -10.57
C LEU A 115 -2.40 -7.37 -10.39
N SER A 116 -2.44 -8.63 -9.93
CA SER A 116 -3.68 -9.31 -9.58
C SER A 116 -4.42 -8.59 -8.45
N LEU A 117 -3.68 -8.11 -7.44
CA LEU A 117 -4.20 -7.39 -6.28
C LEU A 117 -4.64 -5.97 -6.67
N VAL A 118 -3.83 -5.23 -7.44
CA VAL A 118 -4.17 -3.91 -7.98
C VAL A 118 -5.48 -3.97 -8.76
N ARG A 119 -5.65 -4.99 -9.61
CA ARG A 119 -6.90 -5.20 -10.37
C ARG A 119 -8.09 -5.47 -9.45
N ALA A 120 -7.90 -6.25 -8.39
CA ALA A 120 -8.95 -6.53 -7.42
C ALA A 120 -9.39 -5.27 -6.66
N ILE A 121 -8.42 -4.47 -6.20
CA ILE A 121 -8.68 -3.19 -5.50
C ILE A 121 -9.39 -2.20 -6.42
N SER A 122 -8.94 -2.08 -7.67
CA SER A 122 -9.56 -1.18 -8.66
C SER A 122 -11.04 -1.52 -8.89
N ARG A 123 -11.39 -2.81 -8.93
CA ARG A 123 -12.79 -3.26 -9.10
C ARG A 123 -13.69 -2.91 -7.91
N MET A 124 -13.12 -2.63 -6.74
CA MET A 124 -13.87 -2.15 -5.58
C MET A 124 -14.13 -0.64 -5.62
N GLY A 125 -13.67 0.08 -6.66
CA GLY A 125 -13.79 1.53 -6.77
C GLY A 125 -12.78 2.31 -5.91
N ILE A 126 -11.75 1.64 -5.38
CA ILE A 126 -10.70 2.28 -4.59
C ILE A 126 -9.59 2.75 -5.53
N THR A 127 -9.13 3.99 -5.33
CA THR A 127 -7.99 4.54 -6.11
C THR A 127 -6.74 3.77 -5.75
N VAL A 128 -6.08 3.19 -6.75
CA VAL A 128 -4.85 2.41 -6.56
C VAL A 128 -3.78 2.88 -7.54
N THR A 129 -2.56 3.00 -7.05
CA THR A 129 -1.39 3.37 -7.84
C THR A 129 -0.22 2.45 -7.51
N THR A 130 0.62 2.19 -8.50
CA THR A 130 1.84 1.42 -8.31
C THR A 130 3.02 2.35 -8.10
N ALA A 131 3.92 2.01 -7.17
CA ALA A 131 5.19 2.70 -6.97
C ALA A 131 6.33 1.83 -7.54
N PRO A 132 6.73 2.02 -8.81
CA PRO A 132 7.79 1.23 -9.42
C PRO A 132 9.16 1.60 -8.87
N TYR A 133 9.94 0.59 -8.49
CA TYR A 133 11.32 0.73 -8.04
C TYR A 133 12.27 -0.03 -8.99
N PRO A 134 13.34 0.60 -9.50
CA PRO A 134 14.30 -0.07 -10.39
C PRO A 134 15.07 -1.16 -9.66
N LEU A 135 15.15 -2.35 -10.28
CA LEU A 135 15.94 -3.48 -9.78
C LEU A 135 17.45 -3.26 -9.95
#